data_AF-A0AAN0J5X7-F1
#
_entry.id   AF-A0AAN0J5X7-F1
#
_cell.length_a   1.000
_cell.length_b   1.000
_cell.length_c   1.000
_cell.angle_alpha   90.00
_cell.angle_beta   90.00
_cell.angle_gamma   90.00
#
_symmetry.space_group_name_H-M   'P 1'
#
loop_
_entity.id
_entity.type
_entity.pdbx_description
1 polymer ?
#
loop_
_entity_poly.entity_id
_entity_poly.type
_entity_poly.pdbx_seq_one_letter_code
_entity_poly.pdbx_strand_id
1 'polypeptide(L)'
;MEVYLLREIYPFVWKYWDTLCTKRSKSGSWKSNLSAKLIMETSIFSVKNDKFGLVDEDLSTIGPRRYESKTVAQKGNTKIKRKFEVSQSGQSTSKKSKVDTVSSVKGTSHGYPLEHPFNKDGYRYILAEQDPHSSITLDAEDLAGRPIPPELYRPWMSPTVLLSLHDRAPQLKVADNRLTVTGDRGYCMIRATHGVSEGTWYYEVHVDDLSCEGSALRIGWSQSLATLQAPCGFDKLSYSWRSKKGTVFHQSRGKHYSDGYQVGDVLGFLIHIPHSGKKKLPLLPVPTYKDKALIKFKNFFYFEEKDEQVEEYEKNLKPLKGSQIIFYKNGECQGVGFSDLYKGTYFPCISLYKTATVTVNFGPSFQCKPFFPAEYEVEPISFAAEIASIRQTIAEMLFHVESKVLSRTTAQYPSNYKFSQQS
;
A
#
# COMPACT_ATOMS: atom_id res chain seq x y z
N MET A 1 -31.44 -16.07 -12.99
CA MET A 1 -31.40 -14.74 -12.31
C MET A 1 -32.17 -14.69 -10.97
N GLU A 2 -33.44 -15.09 -10.92
CA GLU A 2 -34.28 -14.96 -9.70
C GLU A 2 -33.75 -15.73 -8.48
N VAL A 3 -33.21 -16.93 -8.71
CA VAL A 3 -32.54 -17.74 -7.67
C VAL A 3 -31.35 -17.02 -7.05
N TYR A 4 -30.57 -16.28 -7.85
CA TYR A 4 -29.43 -15.49 -7.38
C TYR A 4 -29.88 -14.31 -6.52
N LEU A 5 -30.93 -13.60 -6.95
CA LEU A 5 -31.54 -12.52 -6.17
C LEU A 5 -32.04 -13.01 -4.81
N LEU A 6 -32.76 -14.14 -4.78
CA LEU A 6 -33.32 -14.71 -3.55
C LEU A 6 -32.27 -15.25 -2.59
N ARG A 7 -31.20 -15.87 -3.10
CA ARG A 7 -30.18 -16.52 -2.27
C ARG A 7 -29.06 -15.59 -1.81
N GLU A 8 -28.67 -14.62 -2.64
CA GLU A 8 -27.47 -13.82 -2.40
C GLU A 8 -27.81 -12.34 -2.13
N ILE A 9 -28.48 -11.68 -3.08
CA ILE A 9 -28.68 -10.22 -3.04
C ILE A 9 -29.68 -9.81 -1.95
N TYR A 10 -30.87 -10.42 -1.91
CA TYR A 10 -31.89 -10.03 -0.92
C TYR A 10 -31.46 -10.30 0.53
N PRO A 11 -30.88 -11.47 0.88
CA PRO A 11 -30.38 -11.68 2.24
C PRO A 11 -29.27 -10.71 2.63
N PHE A 12 -28.37 -10.36 1.70
CA PHE A 12 -27.32 -9.38 1.94
C PHE A 12 -27.90 -7.99 2.22
N VAL A 13 -28.75 -7.48 1.33
CA VAL A 13 -29.39 -6.15 1.51
C VAL A 13 -30.23 -6.11 2.77
N TRP A 14 -30.90 -7.21 3.13
CA TRP A 14 -31.67 -7.31 4.37
C TRP A 14 -30.79 -7.22 5.61
N LYS A 15 -29.65 -7.92 5.61
CA LYS A 15 -28.68 -7.95 6.72
C LYS A 15 -28.02 -6.60 6.92
N TYR A 16 -27.64 -5.92 5.84
CA TYR A 16 -26.92 -4.64 5.87
C TYR A 16 -27.83 -3.43 5.58
N TRP A 17 -29.14 -3.57 5.80
CA TRP A 17 -30.14 -2.57 5.42
C TRP A 17 -29.83 -1.19 6.02
N ASP A 18 -29.53 -1.12 7.31
CA ASP A 18 -29.32 0.17 7.99
C ASP A 18 -28.03 0.87 7.52
N THR A 19 -27.06 0.10 7.03
CA THR A 19 -25.83 0.62 6.42
C THR A 19 -26.07 1.11 5.00
N LEU A 20 -26.80 0.33 4.19
CA LEU A 20 -27.03 0.61 2.76
C LEU A 20 -28.14 1.63 2.50
N CYS A 21 -29.17 1.65 3.35
CA CYS A 21 -30.41 2.39 3.17
C CYS A 21 -30.62 3.37 4.32
N THR A 22 -29.87 4.47 4.32
CA THR A 22 -29.95 5.49 5.38
C THR A 22 -31.38 6.01 5.54
N LYS A 23 -31.97 5.86 6.74
CA LYS A 23 -33.30 6.37 7.13
C LYS A 23 -34.49 5.83 6.31
N ARG A 24 -34.44 4.60 5.79
CA ARG A 24 -35.62 3.95 5.17
C ARG A 24 -36.13 2.78 6.00
N SER A 25 -37.45 2.65 6.12
CA SER A 25 -38.08 1.45 6.66
C SER A 25 -38.08 0.31 5.64
N LYS A 26 -38.03 -0.93 6.11
CA LYS A 26 -38.09 -2.14 5.27
C LYS A 26 -39.53 -2.31 4.75
N SER A 27 -39.84 -1.74 3.58
CA SER A 27 -41.17 -1.84 2.96
C SER A 27 -41.37 -3.17 2.21
N GLY A 28 -42.60 -3.67 2.05
CA GLY A 28 -42.84 -4.93 1.31
C GLY A 28 -42.36 -4.92 -0.15
N SER A 29 -42.23 -3.74 -0.77
CA SER A 29 -41.89 -3.56 -2.18
C SER A 29 -40.40 -3.35 -2.48
N TRP A 30 -39.50 -3.39 -1.48
CA TRP A 30 -38.08 -3.10 -1.74
C TRP A 30 -37.43 -4.15 -2.66
N LYS A 31 -37.86 -5.42 -2.61
CA LYS A 31 -37.31 -6.51 -3.43
C LYS A 31 -37.62 -6.32 -4.92
N SER A 32 -38.87 -5.99 -5.25
CA SER A 32 -39.30 -5.73 -6.63
C SER A 32 -38.65 -4.46 -7.19
N ASN A 33 -38.54 -3.41 -6.37
CA ASN A 33 -37.85 -2.18 -6.76
C ASN A 33 -36.35 -2.39 -7.00
N LEU A 34 -35.68 -3.20 -6.17
CA LEU A 34 -34.26 -3.50 -6.31
C LEU A 34 -33.98 -4.31 -7.58
N SER A 35 -34.74 -5.38 -7.82
CA SER A 35 -34.59 -6.20 -9.03
C SER A 35 -34.85 -5.41 -10.30
N ALA A 36 -35.91 -4.58 -10.33
CA ALA A 36 -36.16 -3.68 -11.45
C ALA A 36 -34.99 -2.70 -11.68
N LYS A 37 -34.44 -2.12 -10.62
CA LYS A 37 -33.31 -1.18 -10.73
C LYS A 37 -32.00 -1.84 -11.19
N LEU A 38 -31.69 -3.05 -10.73
CA LEU A 38 -30.52 -3.79 -11.20
C LEU A 38 -30.60 -4.11 -12.71
N ILE A 39 -31.81 -4.28 -13.25
CA ILE A 39 -32.04 -4.53 -14.68
C ILE A 39 -32.02 -3.22 -15.49
N MET A 40 -32.59 -2.13 -14.96
CA MET A 40 -32.72 -0.87 -15.67
C MET A 40 -31.40 -0.07 -15.76
N GLU A 41 -30.55 -0.12 -14.73
CA GLU A 41 -29.32 0.68 -14.65
C GLU A 41 -28.14 -0.02 -15.37
N THR A 42 -28.27 -0.23 -16.68
CA THR A 42 -27.29 -0.96 -17.52
C THR A 42 -25.95 -0.25 -17.68
N SER A 43 -25.86 1.03 -17.28
CA SER A 43 -24.58 1.76 -17.23
C SER A 43 -23.72 1.38 -16.02
N ILE A 44 -24.32 0.76 -15.00
CA ILE A 44 -23.65 0.39 -13.75
C ILE A 44 -23.59 -1.12 -13.61
N PHE A 45 -24.67 -1.83 -13.95
CA PHE A 45 -24.77 -3.28 -13.80
C PHE A 45 -24.75 -4.00 -15.14
N SER A 46 -24.03 -5.12 -15.18
CA SER A 46 -24.02 -6.07 -16.29
C SER A 46 -24.57 -7.41 -15.81
N VAL A 47 -25.11 -8.22 -16.73
CA VAL A 47 -25.58 -9.57 -16.43
C VAL A 47 -24.71 -10.57 -17.17
N LYS A 48 -24.06 -11.47 -16.43
CA LYS A 48 -23.28 -12.59 -16.98
C LYS A 48 -23.64 -13.86 -16.20
N ASN A 49 -23.91 -14.97 -16.91
CA ASN A 49 -24.25 -16.26 -16.30
C ASN A 49 -25.34 -16.18 -15.21
N ASP A 50 -26.45 -15.50 -15.51
CA ASP A 50 -27.57 -15.31 -14.58
C ASP A 50 -27.25 -14.55 -13.28
N LYS A 51 -26.09 -13.89 -13.20
CA LYS A 51 -25.63 -13.09 -12.06
C LYS A 51 -25.44 -11.63 -12.47
N PHE A 52 -25.71 -10.72 -11.54
CA PHE A 52 -25.40 -9.31 -11.69
C PHE A 52 -23.93 -9.06 -11.35
N GLY A 53 -23.25 -8.30 -12.19
CA GLY A 53 -21.91 -7.76 -11.99
C GLY A 53 -21.88 -6.27 -12.25
N LEU A 54 -20.74 -5.64 -12.04
CA LEU A 54 -20.53 -4.24 -12.43
C LEU A 54 -20.14 -4.15 -13.91
N VAL A 55 -20.47 -3.04 -14.56
CA VAL A 55 -19.99 -2.72 -15.91
C VAL A 55 -18.51 -2.36 -15.87
N ASP A 56 -18.12 -1.56 -14.86
CA ASP A 56 -16.71 -1.31 -14.58
C ASP A 56 -16.14 -2.50 -13.81
N GLU A 57 -15.30 -3.27 -14.50
CA GLU A 57 -14.59 -4.41 -13.91
C GLU A 57 -13.34 -3.96 -13.13
N ASP A 58 -12.92 -2.69 -13.29
CA ASP A 58 -11.80 -2.11 -12.56
C ASP A 58 -12.30 -1.52 -11.22
N LEU A 59 -12.35 -2.37 -10.19
CA LEU A 59 -12.78 -1.96 -8.85
C LEU A 59 -11.92 -0.83 -8.25
N SER A 60 -10.74 -0.54 -8.81
CA SER A 60 -9.89 0.57 -8.37
C SER A 60 -10.50 1.95 -8.64
N THR A 61 -11.34 2.06 -9.67
CA THR A 61 -12.06 3.30 -10.02
C THR A 61 -13.25 3.55 -9.09
N ILE A 62 -13.67 2.50 -8.35
CA ILE A 62 -14.84 2.49 -7.47
C ILE A 62 -14.36 2.73 -6.04
N GLY A 63 -13.91 3.97 -5.78
CA GLY A 63 -13.49 4.44 -4.46
C GLY A 63 -14.23 5.71 -4.04
N PRO A 64 -14.14 6.13 -2.76
CA PRO A 64 -14.57 7.46 -2.36
C PRO A 64 -13.75 8.49 -3.14
N ARG A 65 -14.35 9.16 -4.14
CA ARG A 65 -13.70 10.20 -4.95
C ARG A 65 -13.25 11.36 -4.05
N ARG A 66 -12.04 11.31 -3.50
CA ARG A 66 -11.52 12.37 -2.62
C ARG A 66 -10.82 13.52 -3.34
N TYR A 67 -10.74 13.48 -4.68
CA TYR A 67 -10.26 14.61 -5.49
C TYR A 67 -11.11 14.78 -6.76
N GLU A 68 -12.27 15.43 -6.65
CA GLU A 68 -12.80 16.22 -7.76
C GLU A 68 -12.37 17.68 -7.57
N SER A 69 -11.06 17.94 -7.74
CA SER A 69 -10.55 19.28 -7.99
C SER A 69 -10.33 19.44 -9.49
N LYS A 70 -11.40 19.89 -10.17
CA LYS A 70 -11.44 20.61 -11.46
C LYS A 70 -10.51 20.12 -12.59
N THR A 71 -11.10 19.46 -13.59
CA THR A 71 -11.22 19.96 -14.99
C THR A 71 -11.85 18.88 -15.88
N VAL A 72 -13.19 18.83 -15.92
CA VAL A 72 -13.88 18.36 -17.13
C VAL A 72 -15.01 19.33 -17.39
N ALA A 73 -14.89 20.00 -18.53
CA ALA A 73 -15.89 20.89 -19.07
C ALA A 73 -17.25 20.20 -19.16
N GLN A 74 -18.28 21.01 -18.91
CA GLN A 74 -19.69 20.67 -19.01
C GLN A 74 -20.02 19.86 -20.27
N LYS A 75 -20.75 18.76 -20.09
CA LYS A 75 -21.91 18.38 -20.92
C LYS A 75 -22.70 17.27 -20.21
N GLY A 76 -23.96 17.56 -19.87
CA GLY A 76 -24.94 16.55 -19.42
C GLY A 76 -25.67 16.91 -18.14
N ASN A 77 -26.89 17.43 -18.28
CA ASN A 77 -27.81 17.77 -17.20
C ASN A 77 -28.12 16.59 -16.26
N THR A 78 -27.92 16.78 -14.94
CA THR A 78 -28.87 16.30 -13.91
C THR A 78 -28.65 17.08 -12.62
N LYS A 79 -29.55 18.02 -12.33
CA LYS A 79 -29.56 18.80 -11.09
C LYS A 79 -30.08 17.92 -9.94
N ILE A 80 -29.22 17.53 -9.01
CA ILE A 80 -29.62 17.23 -7.63
C ILE A 80 -28.79 18.14 -6.71
N LYS A 81 -29.37 19.31 -6.38
CA LYS A 81 -28.85 20.20 -5.32
C LYS A 81 -29.15 19.57 -3.97
N ARG A 82 -28.13 19.12 -3.22
CA ARG A 82 -28.23 18.96 -1.76
C ARG A 82 -27.75 20.25 -1.10
N LYS A 83 -28.70 21.03 -0.57
CA LYS A 83 -28.44 22.10 0.41
C LYS A 83 -28.04 21.42 1.73
N PHE A 84 -26.88 21.76 2.27
CA PHE A 84 -26.59 21.59 3.69
C PHE A 84 -26.99 22.88 4.40
N GLU A 85 -28.03 22.80 5.23
CA GLU A 85 -28.34 23.87 6.18
C GLU A 85 -27.41 23.73 7.39
N VAL A 86 -26.73 24.84 7.69
CA VAL A 86 -25.99 25.05 8.93
C VAL A 86 -26.99 25.55 9.96
N SER A 87 -27.26 24.75 10.99
CA SER A 87 -27.97 25.21 12.20
C SER A 87 -27.03 25.16 13.39
N GLN A 88 -26.77 26.33 13.96
CA GLN A 88 -26.01 26.54 15.19
C GLN A 88 -26.75 26.00 16.44
N SER A 89 -25.94 25.41 17.32
CA SER A 89 -26.03 25.32 18.80
C SER A 89 -27.37 25.10 19.52
N GLY A 90 -27.44 23.98 20.26
CA GLY A 90 -28.31 23.80 21.42
C GLY A 90 -27.92 22.54 22.21
N GLN A 91 -27.43 22.73 23.44
CA GLN A 91 -27.10 21.66 24.39
C GLN A 91 -28.34 20.84 24.77
N SER A 92 -28.25 19.51 24.70
CA SER A 92 -29.01 18.63 25.59
C SER A 92 -28.34 17.27 25.70
N THR A 93 -27.90 16.95 26.91
CA THR A 93 -27.26 15.71 27.35
C THR A 93 -28.21 14.51 27.25
N SER A 94 -27.81 13.46 26.51
CA SER A 94 -28.27 12.10 26.77
C SER A 94 -27.15 11.09 26.49
N LYS A 95 -26.74 10.39 27.56
CA LYS A 95 -25.69 9.37 27.58
C LYS A 95 -26.10 8.17 26.71
N LYS A 96 -25.33 7.89 25.66
CA LYS A 96 -25.17 6.54 25.09
C LYS A 96 -23.69 6.21 25.06
N SER A 97 -23.38 5.04 25.61
CA SER A 97 -22.07 4.44 25.82
C SER A 97 -21.22 4.48 24.56
N LYS A 98 -20.11 5.23 24.63
CA LYS A 98 -18.94 5.00 23.78
C LYS A 98 -18.40 3.61 24.15
N VAL A 99 -18.40 2.69 23.19
CA VAL A 99 -17.50 1.55 23.22
C VAL A 99 -16.12 2.13 22.98
N ASP A 100 -15.28 2.12 24.01
CA ASP A 100 -13.92 2.63 23.98
C ASP A 100 -13.12 1.88 22.92
N THR A 101 -12.90 2.55 21.80
CA THR A 101 -11.89 2.18 20.82
C THR A 101 -10.55 2.25 21.50
N VAL A 102 -9.78 1.18 21.38
CA VAL A 102 -8.43 0.94 21.91
C VAL A 102 -7.74 2.22 22.38
N SER A 103 -7.62 2.28 23.70
CA SER A 103 -6.92 3.27 24.50
C SER A 103 -5.64 3.79 23.85
N SER A 104 -5.51 5.11 23.93
CA SER A 104 -4.32 5.91 23.66
C SER A 104 -3.07 5.37 24.38
N VAL A 105 -2.39 4.40 23.78
CA VAL A 105 -0.99 4.13 24.07
C VAL A 105 -0.19 5.11 23.22
N LYS A 106 0.82 5.77 23.80
CA LYS A 106 1.73 6.73 23.14
C LYS A 106 2.35 6.13 21.87
N GLY A 107 1.61 6.12 20.77
CA GLY A 107 2.13 5.91 19.43
C GLY A 107 2.85 7.18 18.99
N THR A 108 3.79 7.04 18.06
CA THR A 108 4.23 8.22 17.30
C THR A 108 3.03 8.95 16.71
N SER A 109 3.16 10.23 16.38
CA SER A 109 2.12 11.05 15.71
C SER A 109 1.47 10.37 14.49
N HIS A 110 2.13 9.35 13.92
CA HIS A 110 1.72 8.61 12.72
C HIS A 110 1.24 7.17 13.00
N GLY A 111 0.96 6.82 14.25
CA GLY A 111 0.28 5.56 14.61
C GLY A 111 1.14 4.29 14.61
N TYR A 112 2.43 4.37 14.29
CA TYR A 112 3.34 3.21 14.33
C TYR A 112 4.02 3.05 15.71
N PRO A 113 4.17 1.81 16.24
CA PRO A 113 4.83 1.57 17.52
C PRO A 113 6.31 1.96 17.52
N LEU A 114 6.75 2.71 18.54
CA LEU A 114 8.18 3.05 18.73
C LEU A 114 9.02 1.79 18.95
N GLU A 115 8.49 0.86 19.75
CA GLU A 115 9.09 -0.45 19.98
C GLU A 115 8.37 -1.50 19.15
N HIS A 116 9.12 -2.15 18.27
CA HIS A 116 8.63 -3.16 17.34
C HIS A 116 9.71 -4.22 17.13
N PRO A 117 9.34 -5.45 16.77
CA PRO A 117 10.31 -6.46 16.36
C PRO A 117 10.96 -6.03 15.04
N PHE A 118 12.29 -6.08 14.99
CA PHE A 118 13.05 -5.84 13.76
C PHE A 118 13.11 -7.12 12.93
N ASN A 119 13.12 -6.97 11.61
CA ASN A 119 13.36 -8.09 10.69
C ASN A 119 14.74 -8.70 10.97
N LYS A 120 14.77 -9.99 11.33
CA LYS A 120 16.00 -10.72 11.71
C LYS A 120 15.86 -12.21 11.42
N ASP A 121 16.99 -12.90 11.29
CA ASP A 121 17.04 -14.37 11.14
C ASP A 121 16.19 -14.93 10.00
N GLY A 122 15.99 -14.14 8.93
CA GLY A 122 15.14 -14.51 7.80
C GLY A 122 13.65 -14.41 8.10
N TYR A 123 13.24 -13.63 9.10
CA TYR A 123 11.84 -13.34 9.39
C TYR A 123 11.55 -11.84 9.21
N ARG A 124 10.39 -11.57 8.62
CA ARG A 124 9.80 -10.25 8.48
C ARG A 124 8.58 -10.13 9.37
N TYR A 125 8.51 -9.01 10.08
CA TYR A 125 7.41 -8.69 10.96
C TYR A 125 6.58 -7.56 10.40
N ILE A 126 5.32 -7.84 10.11
CA ILE A 126 4.39 -6.89 9.49
C ILE A 126 3.35 -6.51 10.52
N LEU A 127 3.32 -5.24 10.92
CA LEU A 127 2.35 -4.75 11.88
C LEU A 127 0.93 -5.07 11.40
N ALA A 128 0.10 -5.59 12.31
CA ALA A 128 -1.27 -5.97 12.04
C ALA A 128 -2.25 -5.10 12.83
N GLU A 129 -3.38 -4.81 12.21
CA GLU A 129 -4.54 -4.18 12.83
C GLU A 129 -5.78 -5.06 12.67
N GLN A 130 -6.82 -4.78 13.46
CA GLN A 130 -8.07 -5.52 13.37
C GLN A 130 -8.72 -5.27 11.99
N ASP A 131 -9.12 -6.34 11.33
CA ASP A 131 -9.77 -6.27 10.03
C ASP A 131 -11.24 -5.83 10.20
N PRO A 132 -11.63 -4.64 9.71
CA PRO A 132 -13.00 -4.15 9.82
C PRO A 132 -13.99 -4.96 8.97
N HIS A 133 -13.51 -5.74 7.99
CA HIS A 133 -14.33 -6.57 7.12
C HIS A 133 -14.51 -8.00 7.65
N SER A 134 -13.79 -8.36 8.73
CA SER A 134 -13.97 -9.66 9.37
C SER A 134 -15.41 -9.82 9.84
N SER A 135 -16.09 -10.87 9.36
CA SER A 135 -17.42 -11.24 9.84
C SER A 135 -17.40 -12.02 11.16
N ILE A 136 -16.21 -12.37 11.65
CA ILE A 136 -16.01 -13.11 12.88
C ILE A 136 -15.67 -12.11 13.97
N THR A 137 -16.49 -12.05 15.01
CA THR A 137 -16.19 -11.36 16.27
C THR A 137 -15.90 -12.45 17.29
N LEU A 138 -14.67 -12.54 17.78
CA LEU A 138 -14.32 -13.47 18.86
C LEU A 138 -14.27 -12.68 20.17
N ASP A 139 -14.88 -13.22 21.22
CA ASP A 139 -14.76 -12.68 22.56
C ASP A 139 -13.38 -13.01 23.15
N ALA A 140 -12.85 -12.14 24.01
CA ALA A 140 -11.50 -12.28 24.54
C ALA A 140 -11.28 -13.59 25.32
N GLU A 141 -12.35 -14.17 25.86
CA GLU A 141 -12.37 -15.45 26.57
C GLU A 141 -12.17 -16.65 25.63
N ASP A 142 -12.60 -16.54 24.36
CA ASP A 142 -12.48 -17.61 23.35
C ASP A 142 -11.05 -17.77 22.78
N LEU A 143 -10.21 -16.74 22.93
CA LEU A 143 -8.82 -16.74 22.48
C LEU A 143 -7.82 -17.29 23.52
N ALA A 144 -8.25 -17.55 24.75
CA ALA A 144 -7.36 -17.96 25.82
C ALA A 144 -6.66 -19.31 25.50
N GLY A 145 -5.34 -19.26 25.30
CA GLY A 145 -4.50 -20.45 25.04
C GLY A 145 -4.56 -20.99 23.60
N ARG A 146 -5.28 -20.34 22.68
CA ARG A 146 -5.34 -20.73 21.26
C ARG A 146 -4.48 -19.80 20.40
N PRO A 147 -3.96 -20.27 19.24
CA PRO A 147 -3.34 -19.40 18.26
C PRO A 147 -4.32 -18.28 17.85
N ILE A 148 -3.81 -17.05 17.72
CA ILE A 148 -4.64 -15.90 17.34
C ILE A 148 -5.05 -16.07 15.87
N PRO A 149 -6.35 -16.07 15.53
CA PRO A 149 -6.78 -16.29 14.15
C PRO A 149 -6.34 -15.14 13.23
N PRO A 150 -5.49 -15.40 12.22
CA PRO A 150 -4.97 -14.35 11.34
C PRO A 150 -6.06 -13.71 10.47
N GLU A 151 -7.19 -14.39 10.24
CA GLU A 151 -8.31 -13.91 9.44
C GLU A 151 -8.99 -12.68 10.05
N LEU A 152 -8.86 -12.48 11.37
CA LEU A 152 -9.38 -11.33 12.11
C LEU A 152 -8.55 -10.06 11.92
N TYR A 153 -7.36 -10.18 11.35
CA TYR A 153 -6.39 -9.10 11.24
C TYR A 153 -6.03 -8.83 9.79
N ARG A 154 -5.47 -7.66 9.55
CA ARG A 154 -4.92 -7.24 8.27
C ARG A 154 -3.62 -6.46 8.49
N PRO A 155 -2.74 -6.38 7.48
CA PRO A 155 -1.56 -5.53 7.56
C PRO A 155 -1.95 -4.08 7.85
N TRP A 156 -1.26 -3.44 8.79
CA TRP A 156 -1.41 -2.01 9.00
C TRP A 156 -0.69 -1.27 7.88
N MET A 157 -1.40 -0.35 7.22
CA MET A 157 -0.83 0.52 6.19
C MET A 157 -0.88 1.97 6.64
N SER A 158 0.24 2.68 6.43
CA SER A 158 0.28 4.10 6.74
C SER A 158 -0.61 4.87 5.77
N PRO A 159 -1.44 5.83 6.21
CA PRO A 159 -2.30 6.61 5.32
C PRO A 159 -1.52 7.53 4.38
N THR A 160 -0.24 7.75 4.66
CA THR A 160 0.67 8.58 3.87
C THR A 160 1.99 7.86 3.67
N VAL A 161 2.73 8.21 2.61
CA VAL A 161 4.08 7.70 2.41
C VAL A 161 5.04 8.39 3.39
N LEU A 162 5.79 7.58 4.13
CA LEU A 162 6.75 8.01 5.16
C LEU A 162 8.00 7.13 5.08
N LEU A 163 9.07 7.50 5.76
CA LEU A 163 10.19 6.58 6.02
C LEU A 163 9.74 5.49 7.01
N SER A 164 9.99 4.22 6.66
CA SER A 164 9.54 3.08 7.44
C SER A 164 10.33 2.92 8.73
N LEU A 165 9.64 2.68 9.85
CA LEU A 165 10.29 2.47 11.14
C LEU A 165 10.81 1.03 11.31
N HIS A 166 10.14 0.04 10.72
CA HIS A 166 10.54 -1.37 10.75
C HIS A 166 11.47 -1.74 9.60
N ASP A 167 11.34 -1.06 8.45
CA ASP A 167 12.08 -1.39 7.24
C ASP A 167 13.32 -0.50 7.08
N ARG A 168 14.16 -0.55 8.11
CA ARG A 168 15.37 0.25 8.24
C ARG A 168 16.42 -0.47 9.07
N ALA A 169 17.68 -0.09 8.87
CA ALA A 169 18.73 -0.47 9.81
C ALA A 169 18.47 0.16 11.21
N PRO A 170 18.60 -0.60 12.31
CA PRO A 170 18.27 -0.12 13.66
C PRO A 170 19.06 1.12 14.10
N GLN A 171 20.30 1.26 13.63
CA GLN A 171 21.20 2.35 13.99
C GLN A 171 20.84 3.70 13.33
N LEU A 172 19.98 3.72 12.31
CA LEU A 172 19.54 4.97 11.68
C LEU A 172 18.69 5.78 12.66
N LYS A 173 18.81 7.10 12.61
CA LYS A 173 17.98 8.01 13.40
C LYS A 173 16.96 8.64 12.48
N VAL A 174 15.69 8.38 12.75
CA VAL A 174 14.57 8.95 11.97
C VAL A 174 13.92 10.03 12.82
N ALA A 175 13.70 11.21 12.24
CA ALA A 175 13.01 12.29 12.92
C ALA A 175 11.53 11.97 13.17
N ASP A 176 10.89 12.67 14.10
CA ASP A 176 9.49 12.43 14.50
C ASP A 176 8.50 12.59 13.33
N ASN A 177 8.81 13.48 12.38
CA ASN A 177 8.03 13.68 11.15
C ASN A 177 8.13 12.49 10.17
N ARG A 178 9.06 11.56 10.40
CA ARG A 178 9.37 10.40 9.55
C ARG A 178 9.67 10.75 8.09
N LEU A 179 10.22 11.93 7.86
CA LEU A 179 10.68 12.40 6.55
C LEU A 179 12.19 12.68 6.53
N THR A 180 12.78 12.96 7.69
CA THR A 180 14.22 13.18 7.83
C THR A 180 14.90 11.96 8.43
N VAL A 181 16.05 11.59 7.89
CA VAL A 181 16.89 10.49 8.40
C VAL A 181 18.35 10.90 8.48
N THR A 182 18.98 10.55 9.60
CA THR A 182 20.40 10.76 9.87
C THR A 182 21.10 9.41 9.99
N GLY A 183 22.26 9.30 9.33
CA GLY A 183 23.12 8.14 9.38
C GLY A 183 23.89 8.00 10.70
N ASP A 184 24.67 6.92 10.82
CA ASP A 184 25.49 6.64 12.01
C ASP A 184 26.99 6.51 11.65
N ARG A 185 27.57 5.29 11.66
CA ARG A 185 28.98 5.04 11.33
C ARG A 185 29.13 4.47 9.92
N GLY A 186 28.66 3.24 9.73
CA GLY A 186 28.74 2.51 8.46
C GLY A 186 27.61 2.85 7.50
N TYR A 187 27.67 2.27 6.30
CA TYR A 187 26.56 2.35 5.37
C TYR A 187 25.37 1.56 5.93
N CYS A 188 24.21 2.18 5.90
CA CYS A 188 22.97 1.55 6.27
C CYS A 188 21.80 2.21 5.54
N MET A 189 20.72 1.47 5.38
CA MET A 189 19.61 1.82 4.49
C MET A 189 18.27 1.89 5.23
N ILE A 190 17.40 2.76 4.72
CA ILE A 190 15.98 2.86 5.08
C ILE A 190 15.15 2.90 3.79
N ARG A 191 13.98 2.26 3.83
CA ARG A 191 12.97 2.31 2.77
C ARG A 191 11.75 3.13 3.18
N ALA A 192 11.02 3.64 2.20
CA ALA A 192 9.70 4.21 2.43
C ALA A 192 8.65 3.14 2.76
N THR A 193 7.52 3.56 3.33
CA THR A 193 6.41 2.66 3.71
C THR A 193 5.69 2.02 2.53
N HIS A 194 5.77 2.62 1.34
CA HIS A 194 5.06 2.17 0.14
C HIS A 194 6.02 2.00 -1.03
N GLY A 195 5.69 1.03 -1.88
CA GLY A 195 6.43 0.71 -3.09
C GLY A 195 5.50 0.57 -4.28
N VAL A 196 6.09 0.61 -5.46
CA VAL A 196 5.41 0.65 -6.75
C VAL A 196 5.89 -0.47 -7.65
N SER A 197 4.98 -1.04 -8.43
CA SER A 197 5.22 -2.22 -9.27
C SER A 197 4.86 -2.01 -10.74
N GLU A 198 4.32 -0.84 -11.07
CA GLU A 198 3.87 -0.43 -12.41
C GLU A 198 3.63 1.09 -12.42
N GLY A 199 3.66 1.72 -13.60
CA GLY A 199 3.45 3.16 -13.78
C GLY A 199 4.75 3.98 -13.69
N THR A 200 4.61 5.31 -13.72
CA THR A 200 5.75 6.23 -13.60
C THR A 200 5.62 7.07 -12.34
N TRP A 201 6.64 7.01 -11.49
CA TRP A 201 6.60 7.57 -10.14
C TRP A 201 7.78 8.49 -9.88
N TYR A 202 7.56 9.53 -9.09
CA TYR A 202 8.60 10.50 -8.73
C TYR A 202 8.56 10.89 -7.25
N TYR A 203 9.74 11.13 -6.69
CA TYR A 203 9.94 11.74 -5.36
C TYR A 203 11.22 12.57 -5.32
N GLU A 204 11.34 13.44 -4.31
CA GLU A 204 12.50 14.30 -4.10
C GLU A 204 13.19 14.02 -2.77
N VAL A 205 14.48 14.33 -2.71
CA VAL A 205 15.27 14.32 -1.48
C VAL A 205 16.12 15.57 -1.42
N HIS A 206 15.96 16.33 -0.35
CA HIS A 206 16.82 17.45 0.00
C HIS A 206 18.02 16.96 0.82
N VAL A 207 19.22 17.40 0.46
CA VAL A 207 20.46 17.05 1.17
C VAL A 207 20.70 18.06 2.29
N ASP A 208 20.45 17.66 3.53
CA ASP A 208 20.51 18.57 4.69
C ASP A 208 21.94 18.74 5.23
N ASP A 209 22.67 17.63 5.40
CA ASP A 209 24.00 17.65 6.01
C ASP A 209 24.93 16.57 5.46
N LEU A 210 26.13 16.99 5.03
CA LEU A 210 27.27 16.16 4.63
C LEU A 210 28.59 16.67 5.23
N SER A 211 28.52 17.44 6.30
CA SER A 211 29.67 18.13 6.92
C SER A 211 30.74 17.19 7.46
N CYS A 212 30.35 16.01 7.97
CA CYS A 212 31.33 15.04 8.48
C CYS A 212 32.22 14.52 7.34
N GLU A 213 33.53 14.67 7.49
CA GLU A 213 34.49 14.27 6.47
C GLU A 213 34.33 12.79 6.09
N GLY A 214 34.27 12.53 4.79
CA GLY A 214 34.08 11.18 4.28
C GLY A 214 32.62 10.75 4.17
N SER A 215 31.65 11.50 4.72
CA SER A 215 30.21 11.25 4.55
C SER A 215 29.83 11.06 3.09
N ALA A 216 28.90 10.15 2.83
CA ALA A 216 28.45 9.86 1.49
C ALA A 216 27.02 9.32 1.52
N LEU A 217 26.29 9.61 0.45
CA LEU A 217 24.93 9.13 0.25
C LEU A 217 24.90 8.19 -0.93
N ARG A 218 24.02 7.18 -0.87
CA ARG A 218 23.51 6.51 -2.07
C ARG A 218 22.00 6.40 -1.97
N ILE A 219 21.31 7.05 -2.89
CA ILE A 219 19.86 7.20 -2.88
C ILE A 219 19.30 6.64 -4.18
N GLY A 220 18.13 6.01 -4.12
CA GLY A 220 17.45 5.50 -5.29
C GLY A 220 16.33 4.55 -4.93
N TRP A 221 16.27 3.43 -5.63
CA TRP A 221 15.16 2.48 -5.51
C TRP A 221 15.67 1.10 -5.08
N SER A 222 14.90 0.42 -4.23
CA SER A 222 15.21 -0.95 -3.79
C SER A 222 13.97 -1.81 -3.67
N GLN A 223 14.12 -3.11 -3.89
CA GLN A 223 13.10 -4.10 -3.57
C GLN A 223 13.19 -4.48 -2.08
N SER A 224 12.12 -5.09 -1.54
CA SER A 224 11.98 -5.38 -0.10
C SER A 224 13.07 -6.31 0.46
N LEU A 225 13.59 -7.23 -0.36
CA LEU A 225 14.62 -8.19 0.04
C LEU A 225 16.06 -7.62 0.01
N ALA A 226 16.24 -6.36 -0.43
CA ALA A 226 17.55 -5.72 -0.42
C ALA A 226 18.07 -5.54 1.02
N THR A 227 19.36 -5.81 1.24
CA THR A 227 19.92 -5.83 2.61
C THR A 227 20.04 -4.43 3.22
N LEU A 228 19.36 -4.21 4.35
CA LEU A 228 19.33 -2.91 5.03
C LEU A 228 20.67 -2.49 5.66
N GLN A 229 21.57 -3.45 5.91
CA GLN A 229 22.90 -3.21 6.48
C GLN A 229 23.97 -2.90 5.42
N ALA A 230 23.58 -2.85 4.14
CA ALA A 230 24.48 -2.50 3.04
C ALA A 230 24.02 -1.20 2.35
N PRO A 231 24.90 -0.54 1.59
CA PRO A 231 24.51 0.61 0.79
C PRO A 231 23.53 0.21 -0.33
N CYS A 232 22.64 1.13 -0.69
CA CYS A 232 21.81 0.97 -1.87
C CYS A 232 22.70 0.79 -3.13
N GLY A 233 22.38 -0.20 -3.96
CA GLY A 233 23.18 -0.61 -5.11
C GLY A 233 24.26 -1.66 -4.78
N PHE A 234 24.23 -2.26 -3.59
CA PHE A 234 25.14 -3.36 -3.21
C PHE A 234 24.77 -4.68 -3.91
N ASP A 235 23.49 -5.03 -3.91
CA ASP A 235 22.92 -6.27 -4.42
C ASP A 235 22.28 -6.08 -5.81
N LYS A 236 21.59 -7.12 -6.30
CA LYS A 236 20.81 -7.08 -7.55
C LYS A 236 19.45 -6.38 -7.37
N LEU A 237 19.06 -6.10 -6.14
CA LEU A 237 17.70 -5.68 -5.77
C LEU A 237 17.59 -4.17 -5.58
N SER A 238 18.71 -3.45 -5.72
CA SER A 238 18.78 -2.02 -5.49
C SER A 238 19.61 -1.28 -6.55
N TYR A 239 19.24 -0.02 -6.78
CA TYR A 239 19.81 0.86 -7.79
C TYR A 239 19.95 2.24 -7.19
N SER A 240 21.16 2.80 -7.22
CA SER A 240 21.42 4.06 -6.53
C SER A 240 22.26 5.04 -7.33
N TRP A 241 22.16 6.29 -6.91
CA TRP A 241 23.02 7.39 -7.32
C TRP A 241 23.81 7.87 -6.10
N ARG A 242 25.13 8.01 -6.25
CA ARG A 242 26.06 8.34 -5.16
C ARG A 242 26.42 9.83 -5.16
N SER A 243 26.45 10.44 -3.97
CA SER A 243 26.82 11.86 -3.80
C SER A 243 28.20 12.18 -4.34
N LYS A 244 29.20 11.37 -4.01
CA LYS A 244 30.57 11.55 -4.47
C LYS A 244 30.72 11.14 -5.94
N LYS A 245 31.18 12.07 -6.78
CA LYS A 245 31.47 11.87 -8.21
C LYS A 245 30.27 11.46 -9.08
N GLY A 246 29.04 11.61 -8.57
CA GLY A 246 27.78 11.38 -9.30
C GLY A 246 27.69 10.02 -9.99
N THR A 247 28.23 8.98 -9.38
CA THR A 247 28.26 7.63 -9.95
C THR A 247 26.99 6.87 -9.60
N VAL A 248 26.44 6.13 -10.56
CA VAL A 248 25.34 5.18 -10.30
C VAL A 248 25.90 3.82 -9.89
N PHE A 249 25.23 3.14 -8.96
CA PHE A 249 25.64 1.86 -8.39
C PHE A 249 24.54 0.81 -8.48
N HIS A 250 24.91 -0.38 -8.93
CA HIS A 250 24.11 -1.60 -8.94
C HIS A 250 25.05 -2.81 -8.85
N GLN A 251 24.70 -3.85 -8.08
CA GLN A 251 25.59 -5.02 -7.87
C GLN A 251 27.01 -4.65 -7.42
N SER A 252 27.13 -3.61 -6.59
CA SER A 252 28.40 -3.02 -6.14
C SER A 252 29.30 -2.48 -7.26
N ARG A 253 28.79 -2.39 -8.50
CA ARG A 253 29.51 -1.84 -9.65
C ARG A 253 29.10 -0.39 -9.86
N GLY A 254 30.09 0.49 -9.79
CA GLY A 254 29.91 1.93 -10.02
C GLY A 254 30.19 2.31 -11.46
N LYS A 255 29.30 3.10 -12.07
CA LYS A 255 29.50 3.72 -13.38
C LYS A 255 29.41 5.25 -13.23
N HIS A 256 30.32 5.99 -13.85
CA HIS A 256 30.18 7.44 -13.92
C HIS A 256 28.93 7.81 -14.73
N TYR A 257 28.19 8.79 -14.24
CA TYR A 257 26.86 9.10 -14.74
C TYR A 257 26.63 10.62 -14.79
N SER A 258 26.96 11.32 -13.71
CA SER A 258 26.84 12.77 -13.61
C SER A 258 27.92 13.35 -12.72
N ASP A 259 27.87 14.66 -12.50
CA ASP A 259 28.55 15.30 -11.38
C ASP A 259 27.95 14.88 -10.05
N GLY A 260 28.77 15.01 -8.99
CA GLY A 260 28.31 14.79 -7.62
C GLY A 260 27.29 15.83 -7.17
N TYR A 261 26.65 15.52 -6.05
CA TYR A 261 25.71 16.42 -5.38
C TYR A 261 26.15 16.67 -3.93
N GLN A 262 25.74 17.82 -3.40
CA GLN A 262 26.22 18.39 -2.15
C GLN A 262 25.07 18.90 -1.28
N VAL A 263 25.41 19.43 -0.11
CA VAL A 263 24.43 20.03 0.82
C VAL A 263 23.66 21.16 0.13
N GLY A 264 22.34 21.18 0.33
CA GLY A 264 21.42 22.13 -0.28
C GLY A 264 20.88 21.73 -1.65
N ASP A 265 21.42 20.69 -2.29
CA ASP A 265 20.84 20.16 -3.53
C ASP A 265 19.51 19.44 -3.24
N VAL A 266 18.55 19.61 -4.16
CA VAL A 266 17.30 18.85 -4.23
C VAL A 266 17.42 17.83 -5.35
N LEU A 267 17.35 16.56 -4.99
CA LEU A 267 17.53 15.45 -5.93
C LEU A 267 16.17 14.84 -6.25
N GLY A 268 15.89 14.64 -7.53
CA GLY A 268 14.68 13.98 -8.00
C GLY A 268 14.95 12.57 -8.49
N PHE A 269 14.00 11.67 -8.21
CA PHE A 269 14.12 10.24 -8.49
C PHE A 269 12.87 9.76 -9.21
N LEU A 270 12.97 9.55 -10.52
CA LEU A 270 11.90 8.98 -11.33
C LEU A 270 12.16 7.49 -11.57
N ILE A 271 11.13 6.67 -11.43
CA ILE A 271 11.12 5.28 -11.87
C ILE A 271 9.94 5.06 -12.83
N HIS A 272 10.21 4.46 -13.98
CA HIS A 272 9.20 4.00 -14.91
C HIS A 272 9.19 2.47 -14.93
N ILE A 273 8.02 1.89 -14.66
CA ILE A 273 7.79 0.45 -14.68
C ILE A 273 6.65 0.16 -15.66
N PRO A 274 6.93 -0.38 -16.85
CA PRO A 274 5.92 -0.57 -17.88
C PRO A 274 4.88 -1.60 -17.43
N HIS A 275 3.63 -1.37 -17.83
CA HIS A 275 2.54 -2.30 -17.53
C HIS A 275 2.74 -3.60 -18.33
N SER A 276 2.62 -4.75 -17.68
CA SER A 276 2.64 -6.04 -18.40
C SER A 276 1.35 -6.14 -19.22
N GLY A 277 1.41 -5.97 -20.54
CA GLY A 277 0.31 -5.74 -21.48
C GLY A 277 -0.80 -6.80 -21.62
N LYS A 278 -1.19 -7.49 -20.55
CA LYS A 278 -2.49 -8.16 -20.46
C LYS A 278 -3.43 -7.14 -19.82
N LYS A 279 -4.48 -6.73 -20.55
CA LYS A 279 -5.60 -5.84 -20.15
C LYS A 279 -5.53 -5.41 -18.69
N LYS A 280 -5.42 -4.10 -18.36
CA LYS A 280 -5.47 -3.52 -17.00
C LYS A 280 -5.98 -4.56 -16.01
N LEU A 281 -5.09 -5.43 -15.52
CA LEU A 281 -5.58 -6.54 -14.73
C LEU A 281 -6.12 -5.85 -13.47
N PRO A 282 -7.35 -6.13 -13.04
CA PRO A 282 -7.87 -5.58 -11.79
C PRO A 282 -6.78 -5.81 -10.76
N LEU A 283 -6.29 -4.72 -10.16
CA LEU A 283 -5.08 -4.65 -9.36
C LEU A 283 -4.82 -6.00 -8.70
N LEU A 284 -3.78 -6.72 -9.13
CA LEU A 284 -3.51 -8.07 -8.60
C LEU A 284 -3.55 -7.98 -7.07
N PRO A 285 -4.39 -8.80 -6.40
CA PRO A 285 -4.60 -8.65 -4.96
C PRO A 285 -3.26 -8.77 -4.25
N VAL A 286 -2.97 -7.77 -3.42
CA VAL A 286 -1.78 -7.78 -2.55
C VAL A 286 -1.91 -8.93 -1.55
N PRO A 287 -0.78 -9.49 -1.04
CA PRO A 287 -0.84 -10.54 -0.03
C PRO A 287 -1.65 -10.07 1.18
N THR A 288 -2.63 -10.86 1.60
CA THR A 288 -3.46 -10.57 2.78
C THR A 288 -2.81 -11.00 4.08
N TYR A 289 -1.78 -11.84 4.00
CA TYR A 289 -1.06 -12.45 5.14
C TYR A 289 -1.94 -13.29 6.08
N LYS A 290 -3.18 -13.57 5.67
CA LYS A 290 -4.14 -14.36 6.48
C LYS A 290 -3.78 -15.85 6.54
N ASP A 291 -2.79 -16.29 5.76
CA ASP A 291 -2.17 -17.62 5.81
C ASP A 291 -0.94 -17.66 6.75
N LYS A 292 -0.51 -16.51 7.28
CA LYS A 292 0.70 -16.39 8.12
C LYS A 292 0.39 -16.47 9.60
N ALA A 293 1.41 -16.82 10.39
CA ALA A 293 1.31 -16.80 11.83
C ALA A 293 1.17 -15.36 12.33
N LEU A 294 0.28 -15.15 13.29
CA LEU A 294 0.12 -13.86 13.96
C LEU A 294 0.69 -13.95 15.38
N ILE A 295 1.65 -13.10 15.69
CA ILE A 295 2.30 -13.03 16.99
C ILE A 295 1.93 -11.74 17.73
N LYS A 296 1.93 -11.80 19.06
CA LYS A 296 1.75 -10.62 19.91
C LYS A 296 3.11 -10.16 20.43
N PHE A 297 3.47 -8.92 20.15
CA PHE A 297 4.64 -8.26 20.73
C PHE A 297 4.18 -7.02 21.48
N LYS A 298 4.38 -7.05 22.81
CA LYS A 298 3.81 -6.06 23.74
C LYS A 298 2.29 -5.91 23.54
N ASN A 299 1.85 -4.74 23.11
CA ASN A 299 0.43 -4.40 22.91
C ASN A 299 -0.01 -4.48 21.45
N PHE A 300 0.86 -4.91 20.53
CA PHE A 300 0.61 -4.92 19.10
C PHE A 300 0.71 -6.34 18.53
N PHE A 301 0.02 -6.58 17.42
CA PHE A 301 0.03 -7.84 16.68
C PHE A 301 0.86 -7.69 15.41
N TYR A 302 1.57 -8.75 15.02
CA TYR A 302 2.40 -8.77 13.83
C TYR A 302 2.21 -10.08 13.09
N PHE A 303 2.08 -10.02 11.76
CA PHE A 303 2.27 -11.20 10.93
C PHE A 303 3.76 -11.52 10.84
N GLU A 304 4.08 -12.80 11.02
CA GLU A 304 5.42 -13.33 10.85
C GLU A 304 5.49 -14.04 9.49
N GLU A 305 6.30 -13.48 8.59
CA GLU A 305 6.60 -14.05 7.29
C GLU A 305 8.06 -14.50 7.28
N LYS A 306 8.32 -15.74 6.85
CA LYS A 306 9.67 -16.19 6.61
C LYS A 306 10.11 -15.66 5.25
N ASP A 307 11.19 -14.89 5.21
CA ASP A 307 11.84 -14.49 3.97
C ASP A 307 12.32 -15.78 3.27
N GLU A 308 11.65 -16.14 2.17
CA GLU A 308 12.08 -17.21 1.29
C GLU A 308 13.51 -16.91 0.79
N GLN A 309 14.27 -17.96 0.48
CA GLN A 309 15.71 -17.90 0.24
C GLN A 309 16.06 -16.79 -0.74
N VAL A 310 16.63 -15.67 -0.25
CA VAL A 310 17.01 -14.49 -1.05
C VAL A 310 17.84 -14.91 -2.27
N GLU A 311 18.68 -15.93 -2.13
CA GLU A 311 19.47 -16.52 -3.21
C GLU A 311 18.63 -17.12 -4.33
N GLU A 312 17.52 -17.81 -4.01
CA GLU A 312 16.59 -18.35 -5.00
C GLU A 312 15.83 -17.22 -5.70
N TYR A 313 15.39 -16.22 -4.94
CA TYR A 313 14.76 -15.03 -5.49
C TYR A 313 15.70 -14.34 -6.50
N GLU A 314 16.97 -14.15 -6.13
CA GLU A 314 17.99 -13.56 -7.00
C GLU A 314 18.31 -14.38 -8.26
N LYS A 315 18.18 -15.71 -8.20
CA LYS A 315 18.35 -16.60 -9.37
C LYS A 315 17.19 -16.47 -10.36
N ASN A 316 15.99 -16.17 -9.86
CA ASN A 316 14.77 -16.09 -10.64
C ASN A 316 14.42 -14.68 -11.14
N LEU A 317 15.31 -13.69 -10.91
CA LEU A 317 15.11 -12.31 -11.37
C LEU A 317 15.05 -12.23 -12.90
N LYS A 318 14.00 -11.57 -13.40
CA LYS A 318 13.78 -11.37 -14.84
C LYS A 318 13.83 -9.89 -15.16
N PRO A 319 14.73 -9.45 -16.07
CA PRO A 319 14.73 -8.08 -16.56
C PRO A 319 13.39 -7.70 -17.19
N LEU A 320 12.91 -6.50 -16.90
CA LEU A 320 11.68 -5.92 -17.43
C LEU A 320 12.04 -4.87 -18.47
N LYS A 321 11.98 -5.25 -19.74
CA LYS A 321 12.35 -4.37 -20.86
C LYS A 321 11.52 -3.09 -20.87
N GLY A 322 12.18 -1.95 -21.08
CA GLY A 322 11.54 -0.64 -21.13
C GLY A 322 11.33 0.01 -19.77
N SER A 323 11.65 -0.67 -18.66
CA SER A 323 11.72 0.00 -17.35
C SER A 323 12.96 0.87 -17.25
N GLN A 324 12.86 2.00 -16.55
CA GLN A 324 13.93 3.01 -16.45
C GLN A 324 13.96 3.69 -15.07
N ILE A 325 15.15 4.14 -14.66
CA ILE A 325 15.34 5.09 -13.56
C ILE A 325 16.03 6.33 -14.13
N ILE A 326 15.45 7.50 -13.86
CA ILE A 326 15.96 8.81 -14.29
C ILE A 326 16.20 9.65 -13.04
N PHE A 327 17.37 10.27 -12.96
CA PHE A 327 17.74 11.13 -11.83
C PHE A 327 17.69 12.61 -12.24
N TYR A 328 17.34 13.46 -11.28
CA TYR A 328 17.28 14.91 -11.45
C TYR A 328 18.11 15.59 -10.36
N LYS A 329 18.74 16.71 -10.71
CA LYS A 329 19.44 17.59 -9.77
C LYS A 329 18.86 18.98 -9.89
N ASN A 330 18.28 19.50 -8.81
CA ASN A 330 17.66 20.83 -8.75
C ASN A 330 16.60 21.06 -9.87
N GLY A 331 15.88 19.99 -10.25
CA GLY A 331 14.89 20.00 -11.33
C GLY A 331 15.45 19.69 -12.73
N GLU A 332 16.77 19.67 -12.91
CA GLU A 332 17.41 19.34 -14.19
C GLU A 332 17.64 17.84 -14.35
N CYS A 333 17.17 17.28 -15.47
CA CYS A 333 17.34 15.87 -15.79
C CYS A 333 18.82 15.53 -16.01
N GLN A 334 19.32 14.54 -15.28
CA GLN A 334 20.70 14.03 -15.40
C GLN A 334 20.82 12.86 -16.39
N GLY A 335 19.71 12.45 -17.02
CA GLY A 335 19.64 11.34 -17.97
C GLY A 335 19.09 10.04 -17.39
N VAL A 336 19.22 8.95 -18.15
CA VAL A 336 18.79 7.61 -17.71
C VAL A 336 19.92 6.96 -16.92
N GLY A 337 19.72 6.77 -15.62
CA GLY A 337 20.69 6.11 -14.74
C GLY A 337 20.71 4.60 -14.92
N PHE A 338 19.53 4.00 -15.09
CA PHE A 338 19.36 2.56 -15.30
C PHE A 338 18.23 2.26 -16.27
N SER A 339 18.38 1.19 -17.03
CA SER A 339 17.36 0.64 -17.92
C SER A 339 17.22 -0.86 -17.68
N ASP A 340 16.08 -1.42 -18.05
CA ASP A 340 15.79 -2.86 -17.99
C ASP A 340 15.97 -3.45 -16.57
N LEU A 341 15.37 -2.77 -15.59
CA LEU A 341 15.33 -3.16 -14.19
C LEU A 341 14.76 -4.58 -14.02
N TYR A 342 15.12 -5.26 -12.95
CA TYR A 342 14.46 -6.54 -12.63
C TYR A 342 13.00 -6.35 -12.25
N LYS A 343 12.12 -7.25 -12.68
CA LYS A 343 10.70 -7.23 -12.29
C LYS A 343 10.57 -7.33 -10.77
N GLY A 344 9.81 -6.43 -10.16
CA GLY A 344 9.53 -6.44 -8.72
C GLY A 344 8.82 -5.16 -8.27
N THR A 345 8.58 -5.07 -6.96
CA THR A 345 8.07 -3.84 -6.32
C THR A 345 9.24 -3.03 -5.80
N TYR A 346 9.29 -1.75 -6.15
CA TYR A 346 10.36 -0.84 -5.79
C TYR A 346 9.89 0.20 -4.78
N PHE A 347 10.70 0.40 -3.76
CA PHE A 347 10.50 1.39 -2.70
C PHE A 347 11.55 2.49 -2.84
N PRO A 348 11.17 3.77 -2.67
CA PRO A 348 12.15 4.82 -2.43
C PRO A 348 13.05 4.43 -1.27
N CYS A 349 14.36 4.55 -1.45
CA CYS A 349 15.32 4.13 -0.45
C CYS A 349 16.53 5.04 -0.38
N ILE A 350 17.08 5.13 0.83
CA ILE A 350 18.16 6.03 1.17
C ILE A 350 19.16 5.23 1.97
N SER A 351 20.41 5.26 1.53
CA SER A 351 21.51 4.75 2.32
C SER A 351 22.52 5.85 2.64
N LEU A 352 22.89 5.89 3.91
CA LEU A 352 23.71 6.95 4.49
C LEU A 352 24.99 6.33 5.05
N TYR A 353 26.12 7.01 4.82
CA TYR A 353 27.40 6.69 5.43
C TYR A 353 27.81 7.85 6.32
N LYS A 354 28.26 7.51 7.54
CA LYS A 354 28.51 8.46 8.63
C LYS A 354 27.24 9.26 8.99
N THR A 355 27.39 10.41 9.63
CA THR A 355 26.30 11.26 10.16
C THR A 355 25.60 12.11 9.10
N ALA A 356 25.56 11.66 7.84
CA ALA A 356 24.86 12.35 6.77
C ALA A 356 23.35 12.47 7.10
N THR A 357 22.73 13.59 6.75
CA THR A 357 21.29 13.82 6.98
C THR A 357 20.62 14.25 5.69
N VAL A 358 19.43 13.69 5.44
CA VAL A 358 18.60 14.05 4.29
C VAL A 358 17.12 14.07 4.67
N THR A 359 16.35 14.88 3.95
CA THR A 359 14.91 15.02 4.12
C THR A 359 14.19 14.67 2.82
N VAL A 360 13.21 13.78 2.90
CA VAL A 360 12.46 13.28 1.75
C VAL A 360 11.19 14.06 1.55
N ASN A 361 10.88 14.35 0.29
CA ASN A 361 9.61 14.88 -0.15
C ASN A 361 8.94 13.89 -1.12
N PHE A 362 7.90 13.21 -0.66
CA PHE A 362 7.15 12.23 -1.44
C PHE A 362 6.12 12.86 -2.40
N GLY A 363 6.00 14.19 -2.43
CA GLY A 363 4.98 14.91 -3.18
C GLY A 363 3.65 15.04 -2.42
N PRO A 364 2.60 15.59 -3.05
CA PRO A 364 2.53 16.02 -4.45
C PRO A 364 3.17 17.38 -4.73
N SER A 365 3.47 18.16 -3.69
CA SER A 365 4.08 19.48 -3.81
C SER A 365 5.60 19.38 -3.78
N PHE A 366 6.21 19.35 -4.96
CA PHE A 366 7.67 19.29 -5.11
C PHE A 366 8.33 20.65 -4.93
N GLN A 367 9.57 20.64 -4.42
CA GLN A 367 10.37 21.86 -4.25
C GLN A 367 10.90 22.32 -5.62
N CYS A 368 11.33 21.37 -6.44
CA CYS A 368 11.66 21.65 -7.83
C CYS A 368 10.44 21.42 -8.72
N LYS A 369 10.41 22.10 -9.88
CA LYS A 369 9.44 21.84 -10.94
C LYS A 369 10.15 21.13 -12.08
N PRO A 370 10.42 19.82 -11.95
CA PRO A 370 11.15 19.07 -12.97
C PRO A 370 10.35 19.04 -14.29
N PHE A 371 11.08 19.12 -15.41
CA PHE A 371 10.50 18.83 -16.72
C PHE A 371 10.59 17.33 -16.97
N PHE A 372 9.45 16.65 -16.91
CA PHE A 372 9.38 15.21 -17.17
C PHE A 372 9.33 14.93 -18.69
N PRO A 373 9.85 13.78 -19.15
CA PRO A 373 9.65 13.34 -20.52
C PRO A 373 8.16 13.26 -20.87
N ALA A 374 7.78 13.77 -22.04
CA ALA A 374 6.37 13.93 -22.44
C ALA A 374 5.65 12.59 -22.62
N GLU A 375 6.38 11.51 -22.84
CA GLU A 375 5.88 10.14 -22.93
C GLU A 375 5.39 9.55 -21.59
N TYR A 376 5.75 10.17 -20.46
CA TYR A 376 5.43 9.65 -19.14
C TYR A 376 4.37 10.48 -18.43
N GLU A 377 3.28 9.82 -18.05
CA GLU A 377 2.35 10.33 -17.04
C GLU A 377 2.95 10.05 -15.66
N VAL A 378 3.56 11.08 -15.06
CA VAL A 378 4.31 10.96 -13.80
C VAL A 378 3.42 11.28 -12.62
N GLU A 379 3.33 10.35 -11.67
CA GLU A 379 2.62 10.53 -10.41
C GLU A 379 3.58 10.72 -9.23
N PRO A 380 3.24 11.56 -8.24
CA PRO A 380 3.99 11.63 -7.00
C PRO A 380 3.82 10.35 -6.19
N ILE A 381 4.91 9.85 -5.61
CA ILE A 381 4.86 8.61 -4.83
C ILE A 381 3.91 8.70 -3.63
N SER A 382 3.56 9.90 -3.15
CA SER A 382 2.52 10.11 -2.13
C SER A 382 1.20 9.40 -2.46
N PHE A 383 0.82 9.28 -3.73
CA PHE A 383 -0.40 8.59 -4.15
C PHE A 383 -0.31 7.06 -4.05
N ALA A 384 0.90 6.49 -3.93
CA ALA A 384 1.05 5.05 -3.72
C ALA A 384 0.38 4.56 -2.43
N ALA A 385 0.22 5.42 -1.41
CA ALA A 385 -0.52 5.09 -0.19
C ALA A 385 -2.02 4.86 -0.45
N GLU A 386 -2.62 5.70 -1.29
CA GLU A 386 -4.04 5.55 -1.67
C GLU A 386 -4.24 4.29 -2.50
N ILE A 387 -3.41 4.09 -3.53
CA ILE A 387 -3.46 2.89 -4.36
C ILE A 387 -3.30 1.63 -3.50
N ALA A 388 -2.36 1.63 -2.57
CA ALA A 388 -2.12 0.48 -1.72
C ALA A 388 -3.30 0.20 -0.76
N SER A 389 -3.93 1.24 -0.21
CA SER A 389 -5.15 1.10 0.60
C SER A 389 -6.31 0.52 -0.20
N ILE A 390 -6.49 0.95 -1.45
CA ILE A 390 -7.50 0.39 -2.38
C ILE A 390 -7.18 -1.08 -2.66
N ARG A 391 -5.93 -1.40 -3.00
CA ARG A 391 -5.47 -2.78 -3.26
C ARG A 391 -5.72 -3.70 -2.08
N GLN A 392 -5.36 -3.26 -0.89
CA GLN A 392 -5.56 -4.02 0.34
C GLN A 392 -7.05 -4.27 0.61
N THR A 393 -7.88 -3.25 0.48
CA THR A 393 -9.33 -3.36 0.69
C THR A 393 -9.93 -4.37 -0.28
N ILE A 394 -9.56 -4.31 -1.56
CA ILE A 394 -10.02 -5.27 -2.58
C ILE A 394 -9.54 -6.69 -2.23
N ALA A 395 -8.27 -6.86 -1.86
CA ALA A 395 -7.71 -8.17 -1.51
C ALA A 395 -8.44 -8.79 -0.30
N GLU A 396 -8.75 -8.00 0.73
CA GLU A 396 -9.53 -8.43 1.89
C GLU A 396 -10.95 -8.82 1.53
N MET A 397 -11.63 -7.98 0.73
CA MET A 397 -12.99 -8.27 0.27
C MET A 397 -13.03 -9.59 -0.51
N LEU A 398 -12.08 -9.80 -1.43
CA LEU A 398 -11.97 -11.03 -2.20
C LEU A 398 -11.73 -12.24 -1.31
N PHE A 399 -10.79 -12.16 -0.36
CA PHE A 399 -10.52 -13.25 0.60
C PHE A 399 -11.77 -13.63 1.40
N HIS A 400 -12.52 -12.65 1.91
CA HIS A 400 -13.73 -12.91 2.70
C HIS A 400 -14.88 -13.47 1.84
N VAL A 401 -14.95 -13.12 0.56
CA VAL A 401 -15.91 -13.70 -0.37
C VAL A 401 -15.53 -15.15 -0.69
N GLU A 402 -14.28 -15.41 -1.03
CA GLU A 402 -13.79 -16.76 -1.36
C GLU A 402 -13.92 -17.72 -0.18
N SER A 403 -13.51 -17.32 1.02
CA SER A 403 -13.66 -18.13 2.24
C SER A 403 -15.11 -18.44 2.59
N LYS A 404 -16.04 -17.49 2.36
CA LYS A 404 -17.48 -17.72 2.52
C LYS A 404 -18.04 -18.67 1.46
N VAL A 405 -17.58 -18.57 0.22
CA VAL A 405 -18.00 -19.50 -0.85
C VAL A 405 -17.47 -20.90 -0.58
N LEU A 406 -16.20 -21.03 -0.18
CA LEU A 406 -15.58 -22.29 0.21
C LEU A 406 -16.34 -22.94 1.37
N SER A 407 -16.58 -22.22 2.47
CA SER A 407 -17.32 -22.75 3.63
C SER A 407 -18.75 -23.18 3.29
N ARG A 408 -19.46 -22.46 2.40
CA ARG A 408 -20.78 -22.88 1.91
C ARG A 408 -20.72 -24.13 1.05
N THR A 409 -19.65 -24.31 0.27
CA THR A 409 -19.47 -25.47 -0.62
C THR A 409 -19.09 -26.71 0.18
N THR A 410 -18.21 -26.58 1.18
CA THR A 410 -17.90 -27.68 2.11
C THR A 410 -19.05 -28.00 3.05
N ALA A 411 -19.85 -27.04 3.50
CA ALA A 411 -21.06 -27.31 4.30
C ALA A 411 -22.16 -28.06 3.54
N GLN A 412 -22.12 -28.08 2.20
CA GLN A 412 -23.05 -28.87 1.36
C GLN A 412 -22.62 -30.33 1.18
N TYR A 413 -21.39 -30.70 1.57
CA TYR A 413 -20.93 -32.08 1.57
C TYR A 413 -20.69 -32.55 3.01
N PRO A 414 -21.53 -33.44 3.58
CA PRO A 414 -21.25 -34.04 4.87
C PRO A 414 -19.91 -34.79 4.83
N SER A 415 -19.24 -34.78 5.97
CA SER A 415 -17.84 -35.10 6.32
C SER A 415 -17.31 -36.50 5.95
N ASN A 416 -17.80 -37.14 4.88
CA ASN A 416 -17.41 -38.50 4.49
C ASN A 416 -16.47 -38.59 3.28
N TYR A 417 -16.02 -37.48 2.70
CA TYR A 417 -14.97 -37.51 1.69
C TYR A 417 -13.58 -37.38 2.34
N LYS A 418 -13.02 -38.52 2.74
CA LYS A 418 -11.58 -38.66 2.95
C LYS A 418 -10.88 -38.36 1.62
N PHE A 419 -10.17 -37.24 1.53
CA PHE A 419 -9.12 -37.10 0.52
C PHE A 419 -8.05 -38.15 0.83
N SER A 420 -7.95 -39.18 -0.01
CA SER A 420 -6.78 -40.05 -0.02
C SER A 420 -5.57 -39.20 -0.38
N GLN A 421 -4.73 -38.91 0.60
CA GLN A 421 -3.35 -38.53 0.32
C GLN A 421 -2.68 -39.75 -0.31
N GLN A 422 -2.37 -39.66 -1.60
CA GLN A 422 -1.40 -40.56 -2.21
C GLN A 422 -0.03 -39.90 -2.16
N SER A 423 0.90 -40.76 -1.74
CA SER A 423 2.33 -40.58 -1.51
C SER A 423 3.12 -40.24 -2.77
#